data_AF-A0A354CP07-F1
#
_entry.id   AF-A0A354CP07-F1
#
_cell.length_a   1.000
_cell.length_b   1.000
_cell.length_c   1.000
_cell.angle_alpha   90.00
_cell.angle_beta   90.00
_cell.angle_gamma   90.00
#
_symmetry.space_group_name_H-M   'P 1'
#
loop_
_entity.id
_entity.type
_entity.pdbx_description
1 polymer ?
#
loop_
_entity_poly.entity_id
_entity_poly.type
_entity_poly.pdbx_seq_one_letter_code
_entity_poly.pdbx_strand_id
1 'polypeptide(L)'
;MIHQYKNNGYNIILDVNSGAVHVVDDIVYDVIEEYNKNEDADGRFTGTDKDSLAEKFASKYSRDDVYEVCDEIEELTEQGRLFTRDIYEPYIDSFKDRPTVVKALCLHIAHDC
;
A
#
# COMPACT_ATOMS: atom_id res chain seq x y z
N MET A 1 1.10 3.84 3.21
CA MET A 1 2.34 3.20 2.72
C MET A 1 2.06 2.09 1.72
N ILE A 2 2.43 2.34 0.46
CA ILE A 2 2.45 1.33 -0.60
C ILE A 2 3.87 0.85 -0.85
N HIS A 3 4.06 -0.47 -0.96
CA HIS A 3 5.31 -1.08 -1.40
C HIS A 3 5.18 -1.59 -2.83
N GLN A 4 6.03 -1.08 -3.72
CA GLN A 4 6.02 -1.39 -5.15
C GLN A 4 7.32 -2.09 -5.52
N TYR A 5 7.23 -3.19 -6.27
CA TYR A 5 8.39 -3.90 -6.77
C TYR A 5 8.06 -4.70 -8.03
N LYS A 6 9.10 -5.01 -8.81
CA LYS A 6 9.00 -5.86 -9.99
C LYS A 6 9.72 -7.17 -9.75
N ASN A 7 9.07 -8.29 -10.02
CA ASN A 7 9.65 -9.62 -9.86
C ASN A 7 9.16 -10.56 -10.96
N ASN A 8 10.07 -11.32 -11.58
CA ASN A 8 9.76 -12.28 -12.64
C ASN A 8 8.86 -11.73 -13.77
N GLY A 9 9.02 -10.45 -14.12
CA GLY A 9 8.22 -9.80 -15.16
C GLY A 9 6.84 -9.30 -14.71
N TYR A 10 6.51 -9.41 -13.42
CA TYR A 10 5.27 -8.89 -12.85
C TYR A 10 5.52 -7.57 -12.12
N ASN A 11 4.62 -6.61 -12.34
CA ASN A 11 4.51 -5.39 -11.55
C ASN A 11 3.61 -5.69 -10.35
N ILE A 12 4.16 -5.57 -9.14
CA ILE A 12 3.45 -5.94 -7.90
C ILE A 12 3.39 -4.73 -6.97
N ILE A 13 2.20 -4.54 -6.41
CA ILE A 13 1.88 -3.47 -5.47
C ILE A 13 1.27 -4.08 -4.22
N LEU A 14 1.86 -3.78 -3.07
CA LEU A 14 1.41 -4.22 -1.75
C LEU A 14 0.98 -2.99 -0.94
N ASP A 15 -0.30 -2.93 -0.59
CA ASP A 15 -0.79 -2.04 0.46
C ASP A 15 -0.50 -2.69 1.82
N VAL A 16 0.43 -2.09 2.57
CA VAL A 16 0.95 -2.71 3.79
C VAL A 16 -0.07 -2.72 4.92
N ASN A 17 -0.92 -1.70 5.00
CA ASN A 17 -1.84 -1.54 6.12
C ASN A 17 -3.08 -2.44 5.97
N SER A 18 -3.52 -2.69 4.73
CA SER A 18 -4.58 -3.66 4.46
C SER A 18 -4.06 -5.09 4.22
N GLY A 19 -2.79 -5.24 3.83
CA GLY A 19 -2.23 -6.50 3.37
C GLY A 19 -2.67 -6.89 1.95
N ALA A 20 -3.33 -5.98 1.21
CA ALA A 20 -3.77 -6.24 -0.14
C ALA A 20 -2.60 -6.28 -1.13
N VAL A 21 -2.60 -7.29 -2.02
CA VAL A 21 -1.59 -7.47 -3.07
C VAL A 21 -2.26 -7.38 -4.42
N HIS A 22 -1.75 -6.50 -5.27
CA HIS A 22 -2.24 -6.25 -6.62
C HIS A 22 -1.13 -6.55 -7.62
N VAL A 23 -1.46 -7.34 -8.65
CA VAL A 23 -0.63 -7.49 -9.85
C VAL A 23 -1.24 -6.59 -10.90
N VAL A 24 -0.45 -5.65 -11.39
CA VAL A 24 -0.96 -4.54 -12.21
C VAL A 24 -0.24 -4.46 -13.54
N ASP A 25 -0.78 -3.69 -14.47
CA ASP A 25 -0.09 -3.35 -15.71
C ASP A 25 0.93 -2.22 -15.50
N ASP A 26 1.56 -1.76 -16.58
CA ASP A 26 2.58 -0.70 -16.49
C ASP A 26 1.96 0.67 -16.18
N ILE A 27 0.77 0.98 -16.70
CA ILE A 27 0.14 2.30 -16.49
C ILE A 27 -0.28 2.47 -15.03
N VAL A 28 -0.91 1.47 -14.44
CA VAL A 28 -1.28 1.48 -13.02
C VAL A 28 -0.04 1.55 -12.14
N TYR A 29 1.03 0.82 -12.49
CA TYR A 29 2.29 0.86 -11.76
C TYR A 29 2.91 2.26 -11.74
N ASP A 30 3.02 2.89 -12.92
CA ASP A 30 3.62 4.21 -13.06
C ASP A 30 2.77 5.29 -12.35
N VAL A 31 1.44 5.19 -12.45
CA VAL A 31 0.51 6.11 -11.77
C VAL A 31 0.61 5.96 -10.25
N ILE A 32 0.60 4.73 -9.71
CA ILE A 32 0.72 4.52 -8.26
C ILE A 32 2.07 4.99 -7.72
N GLU A 33 3.16 4.92 -8.49
CA GLU A 33 4.45 5.53 -8.12
C GLU A 33 4.32 7.03 -7.85
N GLU A 34 3.54 7.74 -8.66
CA GLU A 34 3.29 9.17 -8.49
C GLU A 34 2.36 9.47 -7.31
N TYR A 35 1.26 8.71 -7.16
CA TYR A 35 0.38 8.86 -6.01
C TYR A 35 1.09 8.60 -4.68
N ASN A 36 2.01 7.64 -4.63
CA ASN A 36 2.76 7.29 -3.42
C ASN A 36 3.75 8.39 -2.98
N LYS A 37 4.05 9.37 -3.85
CA LYS A 37 4.85 10.57 -3.50
C LYS A 37 4.01 11.64 -2.78
N ASN A 38 2.68 11.54 -2.87
CA ASN A 38 1.72 12.55 -2.40
C ASN A 38 0.94 12.06 -1.17
N GLU A 39 1.61 11.48 -0.18
CA GLU A 39 0.99 11.25 1.14
C GLU A 39 0.92 12.58 1.91
N ASP A 40 -0.25 12.92 2.48
CA ASP A 40 -0.34 14.07 3.37
C ASP A 40 0.34 13.83 4.73
N ALA A 41 0.42 14.86 5.57
CA ALA A 41 1.05 14.78 6.89
C ALA A 41 0.40 13.75 7.83
N ASP A 42 -0.83 13.32 7.55
CA ASP A 42 -1.60 12.34 8.31
C ASP A 42 -1.65 10.97 7.58
N GLY A 43 -0.83 10.76 6.55
CA GLY A 43 -0.77 9.52 5.77
C GLY A 43 -2.03 9.22 4.96
N ARG A 44 -2.84 10.23 4.64
CA ARG A 44 -4.04 10.08 3.82
C ARG A 44 -3.68 10.21 2.35
N PHE A 45 -4.31 9.35 1.57
CA PHE A 45 -4.40 9.54 0.14
C PHE A 45 -5.23 10.79 -0.16
N THR A 46 -4.60 11.83 -0.69
CA THR A 46 -5.28 13.09 -1.07
C THR A 46 -5.67 13.15 -2.54
N GLY A 47 -5.46 12.06 -3.27
CA GLY A 47 -5.54 12.08 -4.71
C GLY A 47 -4.39 12.89 -5.33
N THR A 48 -4.36 12.98 -6.66
CA THR A 48 -3.48 13.86 -7.43
C THR A 48 -4.31 14.48 -8.54
N ASP A 49 -3.94 15.66 -9.01
CA ASP A 49 -4.60 16.30 -10.14
C ASP A 49 -4.48 15.42 -11.41
N LYS A 50 -5.62 14.91 -11.89
CA LYS A 50 -5.70 13.99 -13.05
C LYS A 50 -5.15 14.64 -14.32
N ASP A 51 -5.37 15.94 -14.48
CA ASP A 51 -4.84 16.73 -15.59
C ASP A 51 -3.30 16.76 -15.58
N SER A 52 -2.69 17.09 -14.44
CA SER A 52 -1.23 17.08 -14.28
C SER A 52 -0.62 15.69 -14.52
N LEU A 53 -1.27 14.63 -14.03
CA LEU A 53 -0.84 13.24 -14.26
C LEU A 53 -0.91 12.87 -15.75
N ALA A 54 -2.01 13.21 -16.41
CA ALA A 54 -2.17 12.94 -17.84
C ALA A 54 -1.14 13.72 -18.68
N GLU A 55 -0.85 14.98 -18.35
CA GLU A 55 0.21 15.74 -19.02
C GLU A 55 1.59 15.11 -18.82
N LYS A 56 1.89 14.67 -17.59
CA LYS A 56 3.15 14.00 -17.25
C LYS A 56 3.36 12.70 -18.04
N PHE A 57 2.29 11.93 -18.25
CA PHE A 57 2.33 10.65 -18.94
C PHE A 57 1.90 10.71 -20.41
N ALA A 58 1.62 11.89 -20.96
CA ALA A 58 1.12 12.08 -22.33
C ALA A 58 2.03 11.49 -23.44
N SER A 59 3.31 11.25 -23.14
CA SER A 59 4.26 10.63 -24.08
C SER A 59 4.14 9.10 -24.15
N LYS A 60 3.47 8.46 -23.18
CA LYS A 60 3.41 7.00 -23.01
C LYS A 60 1.98 6.47 -23.02
N TYR A 61 1.03 7.23 -22.47
CA TYR A 61 -0.36 6.81 -22.29
C TYR A 61 -1.32 7.85 -22.85
N SER A 62 -2.53 7.43 -23.22
CA SER A 62 -3.58 8.37 -23.59
C SER A 62 -4.13 9.05 -22.34
N ARG A 63 -4.73 10.22 -22.53
CA ARG A 63 -5.37 10.94 -21.42
C ARG A 63 -6.50 10.13 -20.81
N ASP A 64 -7.30 9.46 -21.63
CA ASP A 64 -8.46 8.69 -21.18
C ASP A 64 -8.00 7.49 -20.33
N ASP A 65 -6.94 6.78 -20.75
CA ASP A 65 -6.40 5.65 -19.97
C ASP A 65 -5.90 6.10 -18.59
N VAL A 66 -5.22 7.25 -18.52
CA VAL A 66 -4.73 7.78 -17.24
C VAL A 66 -5.91 8.14 -16.33
N TYR A 67 -6.99 8.71 -16.89
CA TYR A 67 -8.18 9.06 -16.11
C TYR A 67 -8.89 7.82 -15.57
N GLU A 68 -9.07 6.79 -16.41
CA GLU A 68 -9.65 5.51 -16.01
C GLU A 68 -8.85 4.88 -14.86
N VAL A 69 -7.53 4.81 -14.97
CA VAL A 69 -6.66 4.29 -13.92
C VAL A 69 -6.78 5.12 -12.62
N CYS A 70 -6.86 6.45 -12.72
CA CYS A 70 -7.06 7.29 -11.53
C CYS A 70 -8.39 7.00 -10.85
N ASP A 71 -9.47 6.83 -11.63
CA ASP A 71 -10.80 6.49 -11.12
C ASP A 71 -10.81 5.12 -10.42
N GLU A 72 -10.17 4.10 -11.01
CA GLU A 72 -10.05 2.78 -10.41
C GLU A 72 -9.25 2.79 -9.09
N ILE A 73 -8.16 3.55 -9.03
CA ILE A 73 -7.35 3.73 -7.81
C ILE A 73 -8.17 4.40 -6.71
N GLU A 74 -8.94 5.44 -7.06
CA GLU A 74 -9.82 6.15 -6.13
C GLU A 74 -10.90 5.21 -5.58
N GLU A 75 -11.56 4.42 -6.44
CA GLU A 75 -12.56 3.44 -6.02
C GLU A 75 -11.97 2.39 -5.07
N LEU A 76 -10.81 1.82 -5.40
CA LEU A 76 -10.13 0.85 -4.53
C LEU A 76 -9.74 1.45 -3.18
N THR A 77 -9.38 2.73 -3.18
CA THR A 77 -9.03 3.46 -1.95
C THR A 77 -10.27 3.69 -1.08
N GLU A 78 -11.39 4.09 -1.68
CA GLU A 78 -12.68 4.23 -0.97
C GLU A 78 -13.16 2.90 -0.38
N GLN A 79 -12.90 1.78 -1.07
CA GLN A 79 -13.19 0.43 -0.58
C GLN A 79 -12.22 -0.06 0.51
N GLY A 80 -11.18 0.70 0.85
CA GLY A 80 -10.17 0.32 1.85
C GLY A 80 -9.29 -0.84 1.40
N ARG A 81 -9.01 -0.93 0.09
CA ARG A 81 -8.18 -1.98 -0.54
C ARG A 81 -6.86 -1.47 -1.11
N LEU A 82 -6.69 -0.16 -1.11
CA LEU A 82 -5.49 0.53 -1.56
C LEU A 82 -5.33 1.81 -0.74
N PHE A 83 -4.09 2.22 -0.47
CA PHE A 83 -3.76 3.36 0.39
C PHE A 83 -4.50 3.36 1.75
N THR A 84 -4.62 2.18 2.34
CA THR A 84 -5.37 2.00 3.58
C THR A 84 -4.66 2.64 4.77
N ARG A 85 -5.42 3.24 5.69
CA ARG A 85 -4.86 3.84 6.91
C ARG A 85 -4.47 2.78 7.93
N ASP A 86 -3.43 3.06 8.71
CA ASP A 86 -3.12 2.26 9.89
C ASP A 86 -4.13 2.58 11.01
N ILE A 87 -5.15 1.73 11.13
CA ILE A 87 -6.14 1.85 12.21
C ILE A 87 -5.59 1.38 13.56
N TYR A 88 -4.44 0.70 13.61
CA TYR A 88 -3.88 0.13 14.83
C TYR A 88 -2.91 1.07 15.54
N GLU A 89 -2.31 2.04 14.83
CA GLU A 89 -1.36 3.02 15.38
C GLU A 89 -1.84 3.64 16.71
N PRO A 90 -3.08 4.17 16.84
CA PRO A 90 -3.52 4.79 18.10
C PRO A 90 -3.64 3.80 19.27
N TYR A 91 -3.75 2.50 18.98
CA TYR A 91 -3.92 1.45 19.99
C TYR A 91 -2.60 0.86 20.48
N ILE A 92 -1.48 1.13 19.80
CA ILE A 92 -0.14 0.59 20.13
C ILE A 92 0.24 0.94 21.58
N ASP A 93 -0.02 2.17 22.02
CA ASP A 93 0.35 2.58 23.38
C ASP A 93 -0.43 1.83 24.45
N SER A 94 -1.74 1.65 24.25
CA SER A 94 -2.57 0.81 25.14
C SER A 94 -2.17 -0.68 25.13
N PHE A 95 -1.45 -1.12 24.10
CA PHE A 95 -1.00 -2.50 23.99
C PHE A 95 0.10 -2.83 24.99
N LYS A 96 0.90 -1.83 25.39
CA LYS A 96 2.02 -2.00 26.32
C LYS A 96 1.57 -2.32 27.74
N ASP A 97 0.36 -1.91 28.13
CA ASP A 97 -0.16 -2.07 29.48
C ASP A 97 -0.72 -3.48 29.76
N ARG A 98 -0.68 -4.38 28.77
CA ARG A 98 -1.30 -5.71 28.86
C ARG A 98 -0.45 -6.67 29.68
N PRO A 99 -1.04 -7.45 30.61
CA PRO A 99 -0.30 -8.48 31.33
C PRO A 99 0.22 -9.53 30.36
N THR A 100 1.46 -9.97 30.56
CA THR A 100 2.09 -10.97 29.70
C THR A 100 1.44 -12.34 29.90
N VAL A 101 1.12 -13.01 28.79
CA VAL A 101 0.59 -14.37 28.78
C VAL A 101 1.59 -15.28 28.09
N VAL A 102 2.02 -16.34 28.77
CA VAL A 102 2.90 -17.37 28.17
C VAL A 102 2.11 -18.12 27.09
N LYS A 103 2.54 -18.00 25.83
CA LYS A 103 1.90 -18.67 24.68
C LYS A 103 2.60 -19.98 24.27
N ALA A 104 3.86 -20.14 24.64
CA ALA A 104 4.66 -21.32 24.34
C ALA A 104 5.83 -21.43 25.33
N LEU A 105 6.32 -22.65 25.52
CA LEU A 105 7.56 -22.94 26.26
C LEU A 105 8.48 -23.74 25.34
N CYS A 106 9.69 -23.23 25.12
CA CYS A 106 10.75 -24.02 24.50
C CYS A 106 11.39 -24.89 25.58
N LEU A 107 11.20 -26.20 25.51
CA LEU A 107 11.76 -27.15 26.48
C LEU A 107 13.09 -27.66 25.97
N HIS A 108 14.15 -27.44 26.75
CA HIS A 108 15.45 -28.01 26.48
C HIS A 108 15.45 -29.48 26.90
N ILE A 109 15.10 -30.37 25.97
CA ILE A 109 14.96 -31.82 26.24
C ILE A 109 16.28 -32.46 26.67
N ALA A 110 17.38 -32.02 26.08
CA ALA A 110 18.73 -32.38 26.49
C ALA A 110 19.63 -31.15 26.37
N HIS A 111 20.59 -31.03 27.28
CA HIS A 111 21.59 -29.96 27.27
C HIS A 111 22.93 -30.44 26.66
N ASP A 112 23.02 -31.72 26.30
CA ASP A 112 24.17 -32.36 25.66
C ASP A 112 23.67 -33.20 24.48
N CYS A 113 24.53 -33.42 23.48
CA CYS A 113 24.23 -34.05 22.18
C CYS A 113 24.63 -35.52 22.14
#